data_AF-A0A075FYS4-F1
#
_entry.id   AF-A0A075FYS4-F1
#
_cell.length_a   1.000
_cell.length_b   1.000
_cell.length_c   1.000
_cell.angle_alpha   90.00
_cell.angle_beta   90.00
_cell.angle_gamma   90.00
#
_symmetry.space_group_name_H-M   'P 1'
#
loop_
_entity.id
_entity.type
_entity.pdbx_description
1 polymer ?
#
loop_
_entity_poly.entity_id
_entity_poly.type
_entity_poly.pdbx_seq_one_letter_code
_entity_poly.pdbx_strand_id
1 'polypeptide(L)'
;MEARIRAWPKVNSEEPKLLVHAGFKAGCVQIVNIDDREKTPNYGKQLVSLGTVIVTPPVLIVGIRGYSKDQDGRHAQFDLYADNLPKIFLNYSS
;
A
#
# COMPACT_ATOMS: atom_id res chain seq x y z
N MET A 1 9.33 9.88 -12.93
CA MET A 1 9.25 8.42 -12.67
C MET A 1 8.07 8.20 -11.75
N GLU A 2 7.01 7.54 -12.22
CA GLU A 2 5.77 7.33 -11.45
C GLU A 2 5.87 6.06 -10.61
N ALA A 3 5.38 6.10 -9.37
CA ALA A 3 5.30 4.93 -8.51
C ALA A 3 4.17 4.02 -9.00
N ARG A 4 4.52 2.89 -9.62
CA ARG A 4 3.57 1.89 -10.14
C ARG A 4 3.88 0.50 -9.61
N ILE A 5 2.86 -0.17 -9.07
CA ILE A 5 2.93 -1.58 -8.65
C ILE A 5 3.02 -2.46 -9.89
N ARG A 6 4.02 -3.36 -9.93
CA ARG A 6 4.25 -4.26 -11.08
C ARG A 6 3.91 -5.72 -10.79
N ALA A 7 3.86 -6.09 -9.52
CA ALA A 7 3.56 -7.43 -9.07
C ALA A 7 2.86 -7.37 -7.71
N TRP A 8 2.02 -8.36 -7.44
CA TRP A 8 1.30 -8.52 -6.19
C TRP A 8 1.81 -9.76 -5.46
N PRO A 9 1.90 -9.73 -4.11
CA PRO A 9 2.27 -10.91 -3.35
C PRO A 9 1.21 -12.01 -3.50
N LYS A 10 1.64 -13.27 -3.46
CA LYS A 10 0.71 -14.41 -3.33
C LYS A 10 0.27 -14.48 -1.88
N VAL A 11 -1.02 -14.31 -1.62
CA VAL A 11 -1.59 -14.34 -0.27
C VAL A 11 -2.59 -15.48 -0.19
N ASN A 12 -2.42 -16.34 0.82
CA ASN A 12 -3.42 -17.33 1.20
C ASN A 12 -4.15 -16.79 2.43
N SER A 13 -5.36 -16.27 2.23
CA SER A 13 -6.20 -15.67 3.27
C SER A 13 -7.62 -16.16 3.04
N GLU A 14 -8.30 -16.58 4.11
CA GLU A 14 -9.69 -17.02 4.04
C GLU A 14 -10.62 -15.89 3.59
N GLU A 15 -10.27 -14.65 3.94
CA GLU A 15 -11.03 -13.45 3.59
C GLU A 15 -10.26 -12.51 2.63
N PRO A 16 -10.95 -11.78 1.74
CA PRO A 16 -10.34 -10.78 0.88
C PRO A 16 -9.71 -9.64 1.69
N LYS A 17 -8.48 -9.25 1.35
CA LYS A 17 -7.74 -8.15 2.00
C LYS A 17 -7.15 -7.20 0.97
N LEU A 18 -7.12 -5.91 1.29
CA LEU A 18 -6.37 -4.93 0.52
C LEU A 18 -4.87 -5.17 0.72
N LEU A 19 -4.12 -5.23 -0.38
CA LEU A 19 -2.69 -5.54 -0.37
C LEU A 19 -1.80 -4.29 -0.51
N VAL A 20 -2.39 -3.12 -0.76
CA VAL A 20 -1.65 -1.85 -0.86
C VAL A 20 -2.40 -0.71 -0.20
N HIS A 21 -1.62 0.27 0.25
CA HIS A 21 -2.09 1.58 0.66
C HIS A 21 -1.19 2.66 0.05
N ALA A 22 -1.77 3.78 -0.36
CA ALA A 22 -1.01 4.95 -0.83
C ALA A 22 -0.60 5.83 0.36
N GLY A 23 0.63 6.33 0.36
CA GLY A 23 1.10 7.22 1.43
C GLY A 23 2.11 8.23 0.91
N PHE A 24 2.25 9.33 1.64
CA PHE A 24 3.16 10.42 1.30
C PHE A 24 4.27 10.52 2.33
N LYS A 25 5.52 10.68 1.88
CA LYS A 25 6.65 10.90 2.79
C LYS A 25 6.48 12.26 3.46
N ALA A 26 6.33 12.25 4.78
CA ALA A 26 6.21 13.47 5.59
C ALA A 26 7.54 13.89 6.22
N GLY A 27 8.46 12.94 6.45
CA GLY A 27 9.76 13.27 7.02
C GLY A 27 10.58 12.05 7.40
N CYS A 28 11.69 12.32 8.07
CA CYS A 28 12.56 11.30 8.68
C CYS A 28 12.90 11.73 10.11
N VAL A 29 12.95 10.77 11.03
CA VAL A 29 13.23 10.98 12.45
C VAL A 29 14.28 9.98 12.93
N GLN A 30 15.02 10.33 13.96
CA GLN A 30 15.86 9.36 14.68
C GLN A 30 15.01 8.65 15.73
N ILE A 31 15.00 7.33 15.69
CA ILE A 31 14.30 6.49 16.65
C ILE A 31 15.34 5.86 17.57
N VAL A 32 15.11 6.00 18.86
CA VAL A 32 15.88 5.38 19.93
C VAL A 32 15.11 4.18 20.43
N ASN A 33 15.65 2.97 20.23
CA ASN A 33 15.02 1.72 20.66
C ASN A 33 15.99 0.86 21.48
N ILE A 34 15.46 -0.11 22.22
CA ILE A 34 16.24 -1.19 22.84
C ILE A 34 16.33 -2.37 21.86
N ASP A 35 17.53 -2.92 21.67
CA ASP A 35 17.72 -4.11 20.84
C ASP A 35 17.29 -5.38 21.60
N ASP A 36 16.24 -6.04 21.12
CA ASP A 36 15.63 -7.23 21.72
C ASP A 36 16.15 -8.56 21.13
N ARG A 37 17.17 -8.51 20.28
CA ARG A 37 17.73 -9.70 19.61
C ARG A 37 18.80 -10.37 20.47
N GLU A 38 18.45 -11.46 21.14
CA GLU A 38 19.24 -12.18 22.16
C GLU A 38 20.68 -12.58 21.77
N LYS A 39 20.99 -12.70 20.47
CA LYS A 39 22.33 -13.11 19.97
C LYS A 39 23.11 -11.99 19.30
N THR A 40 22.84 -10.75 19.68
CA THR A 40 23.55 -9.58 19.15
C THR A 40 24.40 -8.92 20.24
N PRO A 41 25.57 -8.33 19.90
CA PRO A 41 26.40 -7.60 20.89
C PRO A 41 25.71 -6.41 21.59
N ASN A 42 24.59 -5.97 21.00
CA ASN A 42 23.79 -4.84 21.46
C ASN A 42 22.53 -5.27 22.22
N TYR A 43 22.29 -6.57 22.46
CA TYR A 43 21.14 -7.04 23.21
C TYR A 43 20.97 -6.30 24.54
N GLY A 44 19.78 -5.74 24.77
CA GLY A 44 19.45 -4.96 25.95
C GLY A 44 20.04 -3.54 25.97
N LYS A 45 20.77 -3.10 24.94
CA LYS A 45 21.36 -1.75 24.83
C LYS A 45 20.54 -0.86 23.91
N GLN A 46 20.73 0.44 24.07
CA GLN A 46 20.13 1.47 23.23
C GLN A 46 20.77 1.50 21.84
N LEU A 47 19.93 1.54 20.80
CA LEU A 47 20.32 1.66 19.40
C LEU A 47 19.55 2.82 18.75
N VAL A 48 20.26 3.63 17.96
CA VAL A 48 19.66 4.74 17.20
C VAL A 48 19.53 4.33 15.74
N SER A 49 18.31 4.35 15.22
CA SER A 49 17.99 4.06 13.82
C SER A 49 17.25 5.22 13.16
N LEU A 50 17.25 5.25 11.83
CA LEU A 50 16.50 6.24 11.07
C LEU A 50 15.10 5.69 10.73
N GLY A 51 14.06 6.39 11.14
CA GLY A 51 12.67 6.13 10.76
C GLY A 51 12.21 7.08 9.65
N THR A 52 11.42 6.58 8.70
CA THR A 52 10.71 7.42 7.73
C THR A 52 9.25 7.52 8.13
N VAL A 53 8.73 8.74 8.23
CA VAL A 53 7.32 9.00 8.54
C VAL A 53 6.54 9.07 7.24
N ILE A 54 5.55 8.19 7.08
CA ILE A 54 4.63 8.15 5.94
C ILE A 54 3.24 8.53 6.45
N VAL A 55 2.65 9.57 5.88
CA VAL A 55 1.25 9.92 6.14
C VAL A 55 0.36 9.11 5.21
N THR A 56 -0.62 8.42 5.80
CA THR A 56 -1.56 7.53 5.10
C THR A 56 -2.99 8.06 5.30
N PRO A 57 -3.44 9.04 4.49
CA PRO A 57 -4.81 9.53 4.59
C PRO A 57 -5.80 8.42 4.20
N PRO A 58 -7.06 8.44 4.70
CA PRO A 58 -8.07 7.47 4.30
C PRO A 58 -8.25 7.43 2.78
N VAL A 59 -8.31 6.23 2.21
CA VAL A 59 -8.50 6.01 0.77
C VAL A 59 -9.96 5.68 0.50
N LEU A 60 -10.57 6.39 -0.45
CA LEU A 60 -11.90 6.07 -0.97
C LEU A 60 -11.76 5.14 -2.18
N ILE A 61 -12.40 3.97 -2.12
CA ILE A 61 -12.52 3.06 -3.26
C ILE A 61 -13.62 3.60 -4.17
N VAL A 62 -13.27 3.95 -5.42
CA VAL A 62 -14.22 4.51 -6.40
C VAL A 62 -14.80 3.47 -7.35
N GLY A 63 -14.18 2.28 -7.41
CA GLY A 63 -14.55 1.23 -8.33
C GLY A 63 -13.63 0.02 -8.23
N ILE A 64 -13.93 -0.99 -9.03
CA ILE A 64 -13.18 -2.24 -9.14
C ILE A 64 -12.89 -2.56 -10.60
N ARG A 65 -11.72 -3.16 -10.85
CA ARG A 65 -11.33 -3.71 -12.16
C ARG A 65 -11.14 -5.21 -12.05
N GLY A 66 -11.85 -5.97 -12.88
CA GLY A 66 -11.69 -7.41 -13.02
C GLY A 66 -10.64 -7.76 -14.07
N TYR A 67 -9.81 -8.77 -13.79
CA TYR A 67 -8.86 -9.31 -14.76
C TYR A 67 -9.16 -10.78 -15.04
N SER A 68 -9.23 -11.15 -16.31
CA SER A 68 -9.23 -12.55 -16.76
C SER A 68 -7.78 -13.00 -17.02
N LYS A 69 -7.55 -14.32 -17.06
CA LYS A 69 -6.25 -14.90 -17.39
C LYS A 69 -6.39 -15.84 -18.57
N ASP A 70 -5.52 -15.70 -19.57
CA ASP A 70 -5.38 -16.60 -20.71
C ASP A 70 -3.91 -17.02 -20.91
N GLN A 71 -3.57 -17.47 -22.12
CA GLN A 71 -2.21 -17.90 -22.48
C GLN A 71 -1.24 -16.72 -22.64
N ASP A 72 -1.75 -15.53 -22.98
CA ASP A 72 -0.97 -14.32 -23.26
C ASP A 72 -0.80 -13.43 -22.03
N GLY A 73 -1.63 -13.61 -20.99
CA GLY A 73 -1.41 -13.01 -19.69
C GLY A 73 -2.68 -12.72 -18.93
N ARG A 74 -2.71 -11.53 -18.30
CA ARG A 74 -3.89 -11.02 -17.58
C ARG A 74 -4.43 -9.81 -18.31
N HIS A 75 -5.71 -9.86 -18.67
CA HIS A 75 -6.37 -8.83 -19.45
C HIS A 75 -7.50 -8.21 -18.63
N ALA A 76 -7.65 -6.89 -18.70
CA ALA A 76 -8.75 -6.20 -18.06
C ALA A 76 -10.06 -6.60 -18.73
N GLN A 77 -10.98 -7.18 -17.96
CA GLN A 77 -12.25 -7.70 -18.48
C GLN A 77 -13.39 -6.71 -18.28
N PHE A 78 -13.41 -6.01 -17.14
CA PHE A 78 -14.44 -5.03 -16.83
C PHE A 78 -13.94 -4.00 -15.81
N ASP A 79 -14.60 -2.85 -15.82
CA ASP A 79 -14.52 -1.82 -14.80
C ASP A 79 -15.93 -1.51 -14.28
N LEU A 80 -16.08 -1.45 -12.97
CA LEU A 80 -17.31 -1.03 -12.31
C LEU A 80 -16.99 0.11 -11.37
N TYR A 81 -17.75 1.21 -11.47
CA TYR A 81 -17.60 2.40 -10.65
C TYR A 81 -18.81 2.55 -9.74
N ALA A 82 -18.62 3.20 -8.59
CA ALA A 82 -19.72 3.54 -7.71
C ALA A 82 -20.56 4.67 -8.32
N ASP A 83 -21.89 4.57 -8.21
CA ASP A 83 -22.81 5.58 -8.76
C ASP A 83 -22.76 6.91 -7.99
N ASN A 84 -22.56 6.85 -6.68
CA ASN A 84 -22.61 7.99 -5.77
C ASN A 84 -21.22 8.41 -5.31
N LEU A 85 -20.41 8.94 -6.22
CA LEU A 85 -19.10 9.49 -5.89
C LEU A 85 -19.19 10.93 -5.38
N PRO A 86 -18.33 11.34 -4.43
CA PRO A 86 -18.23 12.73 -4.02
C PRO A 86 -17.92 13.65 -5.21
N LYS A 87 -18.50 14.85 -5.22
CA LYS A 87 -18.40 15.82 -6.34
C LYS A 87 -16.96 16.14 -6.77
N ILE A 88 -15.99 16.03 -5.85
CA ILE A 88 -14.57 16.24 -6.14
C ILE A 88 -14.03 15.29 -7.22
N PHE A 89 -14.64 14.11 -7.40
CA PHE A 89 -14.24 13.11 -8.39
C PHE A 89 -14.99 13.22 -9.72
N LEU A 90 -16.18 13.85 -9.75
CA LEU A 90 -17.00 14.00 -10.96
C LEU A 90 -16.42 15.03 -11.95
N ASN A 91 -15.61 15.97 -11.48
CA ASN A 91 -14.99 17.01 -12.32
C ASN A 91 -13.81 16.49 -13.18
N TYR A 92 -13.42 15.22 -13.03
CA TYR A 92 -12.29 14.61 -13.74
C TYR A 92 -12.71 13.52 -14.73
N SER A 93 -14.02 13.29 -14.90
CA SER A 93 -14.55 12.42 -15.96
C SER A 93 -15.03 13.28 -17.15
N SER A 94 -14.09 13.67 -17.99
CA SER A 94 -14.33 14.29 -19.30
C SER A 94 -13.52 13.55 -20.37
#